data_AF-A0A1M7DAL8-F1
#
_entry.id   AF-A0A1M7DAL8-F1
#
_cell.length_a   1.000
_cell.length_b   1.000
_cell.length_c   1.000
_cell.angle_alpha   90.00
_cell.angle_beta   90.00
_cell.angle_gamma   90.00
#
_symmetry.space_group_name_H-M   'P 1'
#
loop_
_entity.id
_entity.type
_entity.pdbx_description
1 polymer ?
#
loop_
_entity_poly.entity_id
_entity_poly.type
_entity_poly.pdbx_seq_one_letter_code
_entity_poly.pdbx_strand_id
1 'polypeptide(L)'
;MKTKFKIAVCVLAATAISAGLFSFRDNSPTDYSKIPVEGEIIAELTAPPLVPKPIGNRAPTKLIVNMEIKEIEGEMVDGVKYTYWTFGGSVPGSFIRTRVGDEVEFHLKNHPDNKLPHNIDLHAVTGPGGGATSSLVAPGHEKVFNFKTLNPGLYVYHCATAPVGMHIANGMYGLILVEPEGGLPPIDREYYVMQGDFYTKGKYGEQGLQPFDMDKAVKEDADYVVFNGKVGSITGDNSLTAKVGETVRIYMGNGGPNLVSSFHVIGEIFDKVHIEGGDMINKNVQTTLIPAGGSAIVEFKVDVPGTFIIVDHSIFRAFNKGAIGMLKVEGPENKKIYSGTTQEGIYLAEGGTIQNMPKVKNEAKNVFAKTLPQQLKAGKELFGGTCFACHQSEGQGIPSVFPPLAKSDYLNADPKRAIDAVLHGLSGEVKVNGKKFNNVMTSQNLTDEEIANTLTYVYDSWGNNKTRVTASMVKAQRVNATPQSGGSH
;
A
#
# COMPACT_ATOMS: atom_id res chain seq x y z
N MET A 1 95.76 -26.22 44.96
CA MET A 1 96.08 -27.65 45.15
C MET A 1 94.84 -28.46 44.78
N LYS A 2 94.98 -29.41 43.85
CA LYS A 2 94.19 -30.64 43.56
C LYS A 2 92.73 -30.65 44.09
N THR A 3 91.69 -30.97 43.31
CA THR A 3 91.51 -32.28 42.67
C THR A 3 90.33 -32.25 41.68
N LYS A 4 90.41 -33.16 40.71
CA LYS A 4 89.55 -33.43 39.55
C LYS A 4 88.27 -34.24 39.91
N PHE A 5 87.20 -34.03 39.12
CA PHE A 5 86.48 -35.02 38.26
C PHE A 5 84.95 -35.28 38.45
N LYS A 6 84.28 -35.35 37.27
CA LYS A 6 82.96 -35.92 36.85
C LYS A 6 81.71 -35.04 37.08
N ILE A 7 81.13 -34.38 36.07
CA ILE A 7 80.30 -34.86 34.92
C ILE A 7 79.12 -35.74 35.36
N ALA A 8 77.89 -35.20 35.38
CA ALA A 8 76.80 -35.57 34.46
C ALA A 8 75.42 -34.96 34.85
N VAL A 9 74.87 -34.16 33.92
CA VAL A 9 73.47 -34.16 33.44
C VAL A 9 72.34 -33.72 34.39
N CYS A 10 71.72 -32.56 34.09
CA CYS A 10 70.34 -32.44 33.59
C CYS A 10 69.97 -30.96 33.39
N VAL A 11 69.71 -30.56 32.14
CA VAL A 11 69.20 -29.24 31.78
C VAL A 11 67.68 -29.22 31.99
N LEU A 12 67.21 -28.37 32.89
CA LEU A 12 65.80 -27.97 33.01
C LEU A 12 65.78 -26.44 33.01
N ALA A 13 65.59 -25.87 31.83
CA ALA A 13 65.38 -24.43 31.66
C ALA A 13 63.89 -24.14 31.85
N ALA A 14 63.58 -23.41 32.92
CA ALA A 14 62.28 -22.81 33.15
C ALA A 14 62.11 -21.58 32.26
N THR A 15 61.16 -21.62 31.34
CA THR A 15 60.63 -20.43 30.66
C THR A 15 59.20 -20.19 31.15
N ALA A 16 59.05 -19.13 31.93
CA ALA A 16 57.75 -18.60 32.34
C ALA A 16 57.01 -18.07 31.10
N ILE A 17 55.86 -18.68 30.79
CA ILE A 17 54.93 -18.20 29.77
C ILE A 17 54.00 -17.19 30.44
N SER A 18 54.17 -15.90 30.12
CA SER A 18 53.15 -14.88 30.32
C SER A 18 51.99 -15.15 29.36
N ALA A 19 51.04 -15.97 29.79
CA ALA A 19 49.80 -16.20 29.06
C ALA A 19 48.94 -14.93 29.14
N GLY A 20 48.74 -14.29 27.99
CA GLY A 20 47.83 -13.16 27.85
C GLY A 20 46.40 -13.56 28.19
N LEU A 21 45.70 -12.66 28.89
CA LEU A 21 44.24 -12.64 28.96
C LEU A 21 43.69 -12.30 27.56
N PHE A 22 43.65 -13.31 26.69
CA PHE A 22 42.65 -13.33 25.62
C PHE A 22 41.39 -13.94 26.22
N SER A 23 40.47 -13.09 26.66
CA SER A 23 39.09 -13.50 26.88
C SER A 23 38.55 -14.00 25.54
N PHE A 24 38.50 -15.32 25.38
CA PHE A 24 37.68 -15.95 24.35
C PHE A 24 36.23 -15.48 24.60
N ARG A 25 35.73 -14.56 23.78
CA ARG A 25 34.28 -14.34 23.66
C ARG A 25 33.71 -15.66 23.17
N ASP A 26 32.97 -16.33 24.04
CA ASP A 26 32.18 -17.48 23.69
C ASP A 26 31.19 -17.03 22.61
N ASN A 27 31.37 -17.55 21.40
CA ASN A 27 30.64 -17.15 20.20
C ASN A 27 29.46 -18.13 19.95
N SER A 28 29.06 -18.88 20.98
CA SER A 28 27.89 -19.74 20.94
C SER A 28 26.62 -18.88 20.89
N PRO A 29 25.60 -19.25 20.08
CA PRO A 29 24.33 -18.53 20.05
C PRO A 29 23.71 -18.52 21.46
N THR A 30 23.26 -17.35 21.91
CA THR A 30 22.53 -17.22 23.18
C THR A 30 21.29 -18.11 23.16
N ASP A 31 21.18 -19.03 24.12
CA ASP A 31 20.00 -19.88 24.28
C ASP A 31 18.91 -19.12 25.04
N TYR A 32 18.09 -18.38 24.29
CA TYR A 32 17.01 -17.57 24.85
C TYR A 32 15.99 -18.39 25.65
N SER A 33 15.89 -19.71 25.45
CA SER A 33 14.93 -20.56 26.18
C SER A 33 15.23 -20.64 27.69
N LYS A 34 16.51 -20.47 28.06
CA LYS A 34 17.02 -20.62 29.43
C LYS A 34 17.16 -19.30 30.18
N ILE A 35 16.90 -18.16 29.54
CA ILE A 35 17.04 -16.87 30.22
C ILE A 35 15.90 -16.72 31.24
N PRO A 36 16.21 -16.41 32.52
CA PRO A 36 15.20 -16.17 33.54
C PRO A 36 14.48 -14.84 33.26
N VAL A 37 13.22 -14.78 33.65
CA VAL A 37 12.43 -13.55 33.62
C VAL A 37 12.50 -12.81 34.96
N GLU A 38 12.50 -11.49 34.89
CA GLU A 38 12.49 -10.57 36.03
C GLU A 38 11.16 -9.80 36.06
N GLY A 39 10.34 -10.10 37.06
CA GLY A 39 9.08 -9.40 37.27
C GLY A 39 7.95 -9.80 36.31
N GLU A 40 6.85 -9.06 36.40
CA GLU A 40 5.63 -9.25 35.61
C GLU A 40 5.09 -7.88 35.19
N ILE A 41 4.73 -7.71 33.91
CA ILE A 41 4.13 -6.48 33.39
C ILE A 41 2.95 -6.80 32.45
N ILE A 42 1.97 -5.91 32.41
CA ILE A 42 0.88 -5.97 31.42
C ILE A 42 1.33 -5.22 30.16
N ALA A 43 1.17 -5.86 29.00
CA ALA A 43 1.55 -5.28 27.72
C ALA A 43 0.68 -4.06 27.37
N GLU A 44 1.31 -2.97 26.95
CA GLU A 44 0.65 -1.86 26.28
C GLU A 44 0.47 -2.22 24.80
N LEU A 45 -0.78 -2.37 24.36
CA LEU A 45 -1.13 -2.62 22.96
C LEU A 45 -1.61 -1.33 22.31
N THR A 46 -1.25 -1.10 21.05
CA THR A 46 -1.66 0.09 20.29
C THR A 46 -2.45 -0.29 19.05
N ALA A 47 -3.48 0.48 18.73
CA ALA A 47 -4.18 0.37 17.45
C ALA A 47 -3.35 0.98 16.31
N PRO A 48 -3.48 0.49 15.06
CA PRO A 48 -2.84 1.11 13.90
C PRO A 48 -3.29 2.58 13.73
N PRO A 49 -2.41 3.49 13.25
CA PRO A 49 -1.04 3.24 12.78
C PRO A 49 0.04 3.39 13.87
N LEU A 50 -0.32 3.32 15.15
CA LEU A 50 0.60 3.57 16.27
C LEU A 50 1.32 2.30 16.72
N VAL A 51 2.51 2.48 17.30
CA VAL A 51 3.37 1.42 17.82
C VAL A 51 3.57 1.64 19.34
N PRO A 52 3.63 0.60 20.19
CA PRO A 52 3.95 0.76 21.60
C PRO A 52 5.38 1.30 21.77
N LYS A 53 5.66 1.92 22.92
CA LYS A 53 6.98 2.53 23.18
C LYS A 53 8.12 1.51 23.10
N PRO A 54 9.33 1.91 22.65
CA PRO A 54 10.51 1.06 22.70
C PRO A 54 10.78 0.49 24.08
N ILE A 55 11.16 -0.79 24.13
CA ILE A 55 11.42 -1.50 25.38
C ILE A 55 12.74 -1.04 26.02
N GLY A 56 13.70 -0.60 25.22
CA GLY A 56 15.02 -0.18 25.67
C GLY A 56 15.80 -1.33 26.34
N ASN A 57 16.46 -1.03 27.46
CA ASN A 57 17.35 -1.98 28.15
C ASN A 57 16.64 -2.85 29.20
N ARG A 58 15.31 -3.00 29.13
CA ARG A 58 14.56 -3.85 30.07
C ARG A 58 15.08 -5.29 30.02
N ALA A 59 15.21 -5.94 31.18
CA ALA A 59 15.48 -7.38 31.27
C ALA A 59 14.25 -8.19 30.79
N PRO A 60 14.41 -9.44 30.33
CA PRO A 60 13.28 -10.33 30.04
C PRO A 60 12.28 -10.38 31.20
N THR A 61 10.98 -10.39 30.93
CA THR A 61 9.92 -10.35 31.95
C THR A 61 8.85 -11.38 31.64
N LYS A 62 8.00 -11.68 32.62
CA LYS A 62 6.68 -12.23 32.32
C LYS A 62 5.79 -11.11 31.77
N LEU A 63 5.30 -11.26 30.55
CA LEU A 63 4.52 -10.24 29.83
C LEU A 63 3.09 -10.74 29.64
N ILE A 64 2.12 -10.11 30.29
CA ILE A 64 0.70 -10.45 30.15
C ILE A 64 0.11 -9.69 28.97
N VAL A 65 -0.34 -10.40 27.95
CA VAL A 65 -1.00 -9.83 26.76
C VAL A 65 -2.48 -10.12 26.82
N ASN A 66 -3.30 -9.07 26.91
CA ASN A 66 -4.76 -9.18 26.90
C ASN A 66 -5.31 -8.76 25.53
N MET A 67 -5.86 -9.72 24.78
CA MET A 67 -6.43 -9.49 23.46
C MET A 67 -7.90 -9.91 23.42
N GLU A 68 -8.77 -9.00 23.00
CA GLU A 68 -10.20 -9.29 22.81
C GLU A 68 -10.55 -9.29 21.32
N ILE A 69 -11.17 -10.36 20.86
CA ILE A 69 -11.66 -10.50 19.48
C ILE A 69 -13.05 -9.88 19.37
N LYS A 70 -13.29 -9.10 18.31
CA LYS A 70 -14.59 -8.49 18.03
C LYS A 70 -14.97 -8.63 16.56
N GLU A 71 -16.20 -9.07 16.33
CA GLU A 71 -16.88 -8.97 15.03
C GLU A 71 -17.64 -7.64 14.97
N ILE A 72 -17.22 -6.72 14.10
CA ILE A 72 -17.76 -5.36 14.02
C ILE A 72 -18.08 -4.98 12.58
N GLU A 73 -19.16 -4.23 12.38
CA GLU A 73 -19.37 -3.52 11.12
C GLU A 73 -18.50 -2.27 11.10
N GLY A 74 -17.71 -2.12 10.04
CA GLY A 74 -16.90 -0.93 9.79
C GLY A 74 -17.04 -0.47 8.34
N GLU A 75 -16.45 0.67 8.05
CA GLU A 75 -16.40 1.22 6.69
C GLU A 75 -15.21 0.63 5.92
N MET A 76 -15.42 0.25 4.66
CA MET A 76 -14.35 -0.17 3.73
C MET A 76 -13.93 0.98 2.82
N VAL A 77 -14.90 1.75 2.35
CA VAL A 77 -14.77 3.02 1.61
C VAL A 77 -16.10 3.76 1.77
N ASP A 78 -16.14 5.07 1.52
CA ASP A 78 -17.35 5.90 1.68
C ASP A 78 -18.63 5.21 1.17
N GLY A 79 -19.55 4.95 2.12
CA GLY A 79 -20.85 4.34 1.87
C GLY A 79 -20.85 2.82 1.64
N VAL A 80 -19.69 2.17 1.71
CA VAL A 80 -19.52 0.71 1.70
C VAL A 80 -19.12 0.24 3.10
N LYS A 81 -19.94 -0.64 3.69
CA LYS A 81 -19.66 -1.27 4.97
C LYS A 81 -19.22 -2.71 4.79
N TYR A 82 -18.46 -3.22 5.75
CA TYR A 82 -18.00 -4.60 5.81
C TYR A 82 -18.05 -5.12 7.24
N THR A 83 -18.33 -6.40 7.43
CA THR A 83 -18.24 -7.05 8.75
C THR A 83 -16.82 -7.55 8.97
N TYR A 84 -16.04 -6.78 9.72
CA TYR A 84 -14.68 -7.15 10.08
C TYR A 84 -14.67 -8.07 11.29
N TRP A 85 -13.73 -9.00 11.30
CA TRP A 85 -13.37 -9.79 12.46
C TRP A 85 -11.98 -9.34 12.89
N THR A 86 -11.85 -8.89 14.13
CA THR A 86 -10.70 -8.07 14.55
C THR A 86 -10.07 -8.61 15.81
N PHE A 87 -8.76 -8.44 15.94
CA PHE A 87 -8.05 -8.55 17.21
C PHE A 87 -7.91 -7.16 17.82
N GLY A 88 -8.59 -6.87 18.93
CA GLY A 88 -8.52 -5.57 19.60
C GLY A 88 -9.39 -4.48 18.98
N GLY A 89 -10.33 -4.82 18.09
CA GLY A 89 -11.30 -3.86 17.53
C GLY A 89 -10.81 -3.03 16.34
N SER A 90 -9.68 -3.40 15.73
CA SER A 90 -9.12 -2.71 14.55
C SER A 90 -8.60 -3.70 13.52
N VAL A 91 -8.41 -3.23 12.28
CA VAL A 91 -7.74 -3.97 11.21
C VAL A 91 -6.58 -3.10 10.67
N PRO A 92 -5.32 -3.58 10.73
CA PRO A 92 -4.91 -4.79 11.42
C PRO A 92 -5.17 -4.70 12.93
N GLY A 93 -5.08 -5.83 13.62
CA GLY A 93 -5.24 -5.90 15.06
C GLY A 93 -4.13 -5.20 15.83
N SER A 94 -4.35 -5.03 17.14
CA SER A 94 -3.45 -4.26 18.01
C SER A 94 -2.00 -4.75 17.94
N PHE A 95 -1.06 -3.82 17.84
CA PHE A 95 0.36 -4.12 17.80
C PHE A 95 0.85 -4.61 19.16
N ILE A 96 1.64 -5.69 19.15
CA ILE A 96 2.24 -6.26 20.35
C ILE A 96 3.76 -6.01 20.29
N ARG A 97 4.35 -5.46 21.35
CA ARG A 97 5.79 -5.22 21.43
C ARG A 97 6.39 -5.99 22.60
N THR A 98 7.32 -6.88 22.29
CA THR A 98 7.98 -7.81 23.22
C THR A 98 9.49 -7.73 23.04
N ARG A 99 10.25 -8.35 23.95
CA ARG A 99 11.70 -8.50 23.86
C ARG A 99 12.03 -9.98 23.79
N VAL A 100 13.05 -10.34 23.03
CA VAL A 100 13.60 -11.70 23.06
C VAL A 100 13.88 -12.16 24.50
N GLY A 101 13.45 -13.37 24.84
CA GLY A 101 13.54 -13.97 26.17
C GLY A 101 12.31 -13.73 27.07
N ASP A 102 11.39 -12.84 26.71
CA ASP A 102 10.15 -12.64 27.47
C ASP A 102 9.32 -13.94 27.53
N GLU A 103 8.71 -14.20 28.69
CA GLU A 103 7.66 -15.20 28.86
C GLU A 103 6.30 -14.54 28.69
N VAL A 104 5.68 -14.73 27.54
CA VAL A 104 4.39 -14.16 27.23
C VAL A 104 3.28 -15.06 27.77
N GLU A 105 2.42 -14.51 28.62
CA GLU A 105 1.15 -15.09 29.03
C GLU A 105 0.04 -14.44 28.21
N PHE A 106 -0.50 -15.17 27.25
CA PHE A 106 -1.43 -14.63 26.26
C PHE A 106 -2.86 -14.98 26.62
N HIS A 107 -3.65 -13.96 26.94
CA HIS A 107 -5.07 -14.03 27.21
C HIS A 107 -5.85 -13.65 25.95
N LEU A 108 -6.52 -14.63 25.34
CA LEU A 108 -7.37 -14.42 24.18
C LEU A 108 -8.84 -14.58 24.57
N LYS A 109 -9.57 -13.47 24.54
CA LYS A 109 -11.00 -13.43 24.84
C LYS A 109 -11.81 -13.27 23.55
N ASN A 110 -12.87 -14.06 23.42
CA ASN A 110 -13.83 -13.91 22.33
C ASN A 110 -15.07 -13.18 22.85
N HIS A 111 -15.36 -11.98 22.33
CA HIS A 111 -16.47 -11.17 22.81
C HIS A 111 -17.80 -11.94 22.75
N PRO A 112 -18.69 -11.85 23.75
CA PRO A 112 -19.93 -12.63 23.80
C PRO A 112 -20.88 -12.40 22.61
N ASP A 113 -20.80 -11.23 21.98
CA ASP A 113 -21.66 -10.91 20.83
C ASP A 113 -21.19 -11.53 19.50
N ASN A 114 -19.96 -12.05 19.45
CA ASN A 114 -19.40 -12.66 18.25
C ASN A 114 -20.18 -13.94 17.89
N LYS A 115 -20.19 -14.29 16.60
CA LYS A 115 -20.92 -15.44 16.09
C LYS A 115 -20.04 -16.66 15.92
N LEU A 116 -18.73 -16.47 15.72
CA LEU A 116 -17.81 -17.54 15.40
C LEU A 116 -16.81 -17.82 16.52
N PRO A 117 -16.35 -19.08 16.63
CA PRO A 117 -15.15 -19.37 17.38
C PRO A 117 -13.93 -18.81 16.65
N HIS A 118 -12.92 -18.47 17.43
CA HIS A 118 -11.68 -17.89 16.94
C HIS A 118 -10.50 -18.49 17.70
N ASN A 119 -9.31 -18.34 17.18
CA ASN A 119 -8.06 -18.67 17.85
C ASN A 119 -6.97 -17.73 17.31
N ILE A 120 -5.72 -17.97 17.68
CA ILE A 120 -4.59 -17.19 17.18
C ILE A 120 -3.38 -18.08 16.89
N ASP A 121 -2.73 -17.80 15.76
CA ASP A 121 -1.39 -18.24 15.40
C ASP A 121 -0.50 -17.00 15.37
N LEU A 122 0.53 -16.97 16.21
CA LEU A 122 1.54 -15.92 16.19
C LEU A 122 2.84 -16.49 15.61
N HIS A 123 3.35 -15.92 14.52
CA HIS A 123 4.56 -16.44 13.87
C HIS A 123 5.83 -16.30 14.72
N ALA A 124 5.77 -15.51 15.81
CA ALA A 124 6.83 -15.42 16.82
C ALA A 124 6.93 -16.66 17.73
N VAL A 125 5.91 -17.52 17.75
CA VAL A 125 5.80 -18.65 18.69
C VAL A 125 6.52 -19.88 18.15
N THR A 126 7.40 -20.45 18.98
CA THR A 126 7.96 -21.78 18.75
C THR A 126 7.08 -22.83 19.44
N GLY A 127 6.09 -23.35 18.72
CA GLY A 127 5.16 -24.37 19.22
C GLY A 127 4.14 -24.78 18.16
N PRO A 128 3.45 -25.92 18.30
CA PRO A 128 2.49 -26.39 17.31
C PRO A 128 1.39 -25.36 17.00
N GLY A 129 1.25 -25.02 15.72
CA GLY A 129 0.26 -24.05 15.21
C GLY A 129 0.41 -22.63 15.75
N GLY A 130 1.58 -22.26 16.27
CA GLY A 130 1.86 -20.93 16.81
C GLY A 130 0.91 -20.48 17.94
N GLY A 131 0.29 -21.45 18.65
CA GLY A 131 -0.71 -21.20 19.69
C GLY A 131 -2.14 -21.59 19.29
N ALA A 132 -2.42 -21.91 18.01
CA ALA A 132 -3.77 -22.14 17.50
C ALA A 132 -4.53 -23.27 18.21
N THR A 133 -3.85 -24.37 18.56
CA THR A 133 -4.46 -25.52 19.24
C THR A 133 -4.79 -25.23 20.70
N SER A 134 -4.12 -24.25 21.31
CA SER A 134 -4.29 -23.87 22.72
C SER A 134 -5.22 -22.66 22.90
N SER A 135 -5.60 -22.00 21.81
CA SER A 135 -6.31 -20.71 21.85
C SER A 135 -7.70 -20.75 21.20
N LEU A 136 -8.22 -21.92 20.81
CA LEU A 136 -9.59 -22.04 20.30
C LEU A 136 -10.61 -21.61 21.37
N VAL A 137 -11.27 -20.48 21.10
CA VAL A 137 -12.13 -19.77 22.03
C VAL A 137 -13.50 -19.50 21.38
N ALA A 138 -14.55 -20.03 22.01
CA ALA A 138 -15.94 -19.78 21.62
C ALA A 138 -16.41 -18.40 22.11
N PRO A 139 -17.44 -17.79 21.50
CA PRO A 139 -18.00 -16.52 21.98
C PRO A 139 -18.30 -16.54 23.49
N GLY A 140 -17.94 -15.45 24.17
CA GLY A 140 -18.12 -15.27 25.62
C GLY A 140 -17.10 -16.00 26.50
N HIS A 141 -16.12 -16.68 25.90
CA HIS A 141 -15.07 -17.41 26.63
C HIS A 141 -13.70 -16.76 26.49
N GLU A 142 -12.76 -17.25 27.28
CA GLU A 142 -11.36 -16.86 27.28
C GLU A 142 -10.46 -18.10 27.28
N LYS A 143 -9.31 -18.00 26.62
CA LYS A 143 -8.22 -18.98 26.66
C LYS A 143 -6.92 -18.30 27.01
N VAL A 144 -6.11 -19.00 27.81
CA VAL A 144 -4.79 -18.54 28.22
C VAL A 144 -3.77 -19.58 27.83
N PHE A 145 -2.65 -19.15 27.25
CA PHE A 145 -1.50 -20.01 26.99
C PHE A 145 -0.21 -19.20 27.12
N ASN A 146 0.91 -19.88 27.36
CA ASN A 146 2.20 -19.24 27.59
C ASN A 146 3.21 -19.67 26.52
N PHE A 147 4.10 -18.77 26.15
CA PHE A 147 5.24 -19.07 25.28
C PHE A 147 6.43 -18.15 25.61
N LYS A 148 7.64 -18.58 25.27
CA LYS A 148 8.84 -17.74 25.36
C LYS A 148 9.19 -17.21 23.98
N THR A 149 9.55 -15.93 23.88
CA THR A 149 9.97 -15.30 22.62
C THR A 149 11.44 -15.63 22.33
N LEU A 150 11.68 -16.59 21.44
CA LEU A 150 13.04 -17.10 21.20
C LEU A 150 13.74 -16.40 20.02
N ASN A 151 12.98 -15.80 19.11
CA ASN A 151 13.48 -15.30 17.84
C ASN A 151 13.18 -13.80 17.74
N PRO A 152 14.21 -12.92 17.69
CA PRO A 152 13.99 -11.50 17.43
C PRO A 152 13.55 -11.30 15.97
N GLY A 153 12.67 -10.33 15.76
CA GLY A 153 12.12 -10.03 14.44
C GLY A 153 10.73 -9.40 14.50
N LEU A 154 10.20 -9.05 13.34
CA LEU A 154 8.83 -8.61 13.17
C LEU A 154 7.99 -9.74 12.58
N TYR A 155 6.91 -10.11 13.26
CA TYR A 155 6.12 -11.29 12.91
C TYR A 155 4.65 -10.94 12.75
N VAL A 156 4.01 -11.58 11.77
CA VAL A 156 2.56 -11.58 11.65
C VAL A 156 1.96 -12.48 12.73
N TYR A 157 0.79 -12.09 13.23
CA TYR A 157 -0.14 -13.02 13.86
C TYR A 157 -1.46 -12.99 13.10
N HIS A 158 -2.19 -14.10 13.09
CA HIS A 158 -3.50 -14.16 12.46
C HIS A 158 -4.39 -15.24 13.09
N CYS A 159 -5.67 -15.23 12.77
CA CYS A 159 -6.57 -16.32 13.15
C CYS A 159 -6.24 -17.59 12.36
N ALA A 160 -6.40 -18.74 13.00
CA ALA A 160 -6.15 -20.08 12.46
C ALA A 160 -7.37 -21.02 12.62
N THR A 161 -8.57 -20.46 12.80
CA THR A 161 -9.82 -21.23 12.84
C THR A 161 -10.29 -21.55 11.42
N ALA A 162 -10.74 -22.78 11.17
CA ALA A 162 -11.31 -23.16 9.89
C ALA A 162 -12.68 -22.49 9.64
N PRO A 163 -12.95 -21.93 8.43
CA PRO A 163 -12.06 -21.83 7.26
C PRO A 163 -11.05 -20.69 7.41
N VAL A 164 -9.75 -21.02 7.49
CA VAL A 164 -8.69 -20.07 7.88
C VAL A 164 -8.65 -18.84 6.97
N GLY A 165 -8.71 -19.05 5.65
CA GLY A 165 -8.69 -17.95 4.68
C GLY A 165 -9.83 -16.95 4.86
N MET A 166 -11.03 -17.40 5.28
CA MET A 166 -12.16 -16.51 5.54
C MET A 166 -11.92 -15.64 6.77
N HIS A 167 -11.34 -16.21 7.84
CA HIS A 167 -11.02 -15.44 9.04
C HIS A 167 -9.97 -14.37 8.76
N ILE A 168 -8.91 -14.72 8.02
CA ILE A 168 -7.86 -13.77 7.62
C ILE A 168 -8.43 -12.70 6.69
N ALA A 169 -9.19 -13.09 5.65
CA ALA A 169 -9.84 -12.16 4.72
C ALA A 169 -10.81 -11.17 5.38
N ASN A 170 -11.34 -11.51 6.56
CA ASN A 170 -12.20 -10.60 7.34
C ASN A 170 -11.42 -9.64 8.26
N GLY A 171 -10.08 -9.65 8.21
CA GLY A 171 -9.24 -8.69 8.93
C GLY A 171 -8.55 -9.26 10.18
N MET A 172 -8.60 -10.57 10.42
CA MET A 172 -8.00 -11.18 11.61
C MET A 172 -6.49 -11.40 11.44
N TYR A 173 -5.73 -10.31 11.39
CA TYR A 173 -4.27 -10.31 11.35
C TYR A 173 -3.70 -9.07 12.05
N GLY A 174 -2.46 -9.17 12.52
CA GLY A 174 -1.71 -8.04 13.07
C GLY A 174 -0.22 -8.35 13.23
N LEU A 175 0.52 -7.47 13.92
CA LEU A 175 1.95 -7.61 14.12
C LEU A 175 2.36 -7.76 15.59
N ILE A 176 3.32 -8.64 15.82
CA ILE A 176 4.09 -8.75 17.05
C ILE A 176 5.58 -8.50 16.74
N LEU A 177 6.17 -7.51 17.42
CA LEU A 177 7.60 -7.24 17.40
C LEU A 177 8.27 -7.96 18.57
N VAL A 178 9.31 -8.73 18.27
CA VAL A 178 10.25 -9.27 19.24
C VAL A 178 11.55 -8.49 19.10
N GLU A 179 11.76 -7.49 19.96
CA GLU A 179 12.97 -6.69 19.94
C GLU A 179 14.21 -7.53 20.33
N PRO A 180 15.36 -7.29 19.69
CA PRO A 180 16.62 -7.91 20.10
C PRO A 180 17.06 -7.38 21.48
N GLU A 181 18.08 -8.02 22.05
CA GLU A 181 18.71 -7.51 23.27
C GLU A 181 19.25 -6.08 23.05
N GLY A 182 18.93 -5.16 23.97
CA GLY A 182 19.30 -3.75 23.85
C GLY A 182 18.34 -2.91 22.99
N GLY A 183 17.33 -3.54 22.37
CA GLY A 183 16.30 -2.88 21.58
C GLY A 183 16.77 -2.46 20.18
N LEU A 184 15.84 -1.94 19.39
CA LEU A 184 16.15 -1.38 18.08
C LEU A 184 16.81 0.01 18.21
N PRO A 185 17.65 0.43 17.24
CA PRO A 185 18.18 1.79 17.21
C PRO A 185 17.06 2.85 17.30
N PRO A 186 17.25 3.93 18.07
CA PRO A 186 16.24 4.97 18.19
C PRO A 186 15.99 5.66 16.85
N ILE A 187 14.73 6.03 16.63
CA ILE A 187 14.22 6.69 15.42
C ILE A 187 13.21 7.77 15.87
N ASP A 188 12.99 8.81 15.06
CA ASP A 188 12.10 9.91 15.43
C ASP A 188 10.62 9.53 15.34
N ARG A 189 10.26 8.70 14.35
CA ARG A 189 8.88 8.26 14.07
C ARG A 189 8.82 6.75 13.86
N GLU A 190 7.89 6.09 14.55
CA GLU A 190 7.55 4.68 14.34
C GLU A 190 6.08 4.54 13.94
N TYR A 191 5.81 3.83 12.83
CA TYR A 191 4.47 3.61 12.31
C TYR A 191 4.18 2.14 12.04
N TYR A 192 2.92 1.77 12.24
CA TYR A 192 2.38 0.44 11.97
C TYR A 192 1.47 0.51 10.75
N VAL A 193 1.86 -0.20 9.69
CA VAL A 193 1.10 -0.30 8.45
C VAL A 193 0.98 -1.78 8.08
N MET A 194 -0.21 -2.21 7.69
CA MET A 194 -0.41 -3.59 7.26
C MET A 194 -1.33 -3.65 6.05
N GLN A 195 -0.89 -4.34 5.00
CA GLN A 195 -1.67 -4.60 3.81
C GLN A 195 -2.59 -5.80 4.00
N GLY A 196 -3.78 -5.74 3.42
CA GLY A 196 -4.64 -6.90 3.23
C GLY A 196 -5.50 -6.79 1.96
N ASP A 197 -5.84 -7.95 1.41
CA ASP A 197 -6.74 -8.13 0.27
C ASP A 197 -8.12 -8.63 0.72
N PHE A 198 -9.17 -7.94 0.28
CA PHE A 198 -10.56 -8.18 0.70
C PHE A 198 -11.45 -8.54 -0.48
N TYR A 199 -12.43 -9.39 -0.21
CA TYR A 199 -13.26 -10.07 -1.20
C TYR A 199 -14.73 -9.86 -0.88
N THR A 200 -15.39 -8.97 -1.61
CA THR A 200 -16.79 -8.61 -1.38
C THR A 200 -17.70 -9.26 -2.40
N LYS A 201 -18.97 -9.53 -2.06
CA LYS A 201 -19.96 -9.99 -3.04
C LYS A 201 -20.18 -8.95 -4.14
N GLY A 202 -20.40 -7.70 -3.74
CA GLY A 202 -20.45 -6.56 -4.65
C GLY A 202 -19.09 -6.22 -5.24
N LYS A 203 -19.10 -5.29 -6.20
CA LYS A 203 -17.87 -4.73 -6.78
C LYS A 203 -17.29 -3.63 -5.91
N TYR A 204 -16.08 -3.19 -6.22
CA TYR A 204 -15.50 -1.99 -5.62
C TYR A 204 -16.47 -0.80 -5.67
N GLY A 205 -16.68 -0.13 -4.54
CA GLY A 205 -17.54 1.04 -4.38
C GLY A 205 -19.05 0.75 -4.32
N GLU A 206 -19.46 -0.52 -4.46
CA GLU A 206 -20.87 -0.90 -4.38
C GLU A 206 -21.42 -0.67 -2.96
N GLN A 207 -22.37 0.25 -2.86
CA GLN A 207 -22.86 0.80 -1.60
C GLN A 207 -23.57 -0.25 -0.73
N GLY A 208 -23.59 -0.01 0.58
CA GLY A 208 -24.24 -0.86 1.57
C GLY A 208 -23.29 -1.82 2.28
N LEU A 209 -23.86 -2.72 3.09
CA LEU A 209 -23.10 -3.75 3.79
C LEU A 209 -22.77 -4.88 2.82
N GLN A 210 -21.48 -5.06 2.55
CA GLN A 210 -20.96 -6.06 1.64
C GLN A 210 -20.61 -7.36 2.37
N PRO A 211 -21.22 -8.50 2.00
CA PRO A 211 -20.78 -9.81 2.49
C PRO A 211 -19.44 -10.23 1.87
N PHE A 212 -18.74 -11.14 2.57
CA PHE A 212 -17.56 -11.84 2.05
C PHE A 212 -17.89 -12.71 0.82
N ASP A 213 -16.98 -12.78 -0.16
CA ASP A 213 -17.06 -13.68 -1.31
C ASP A 213 -15.93 -14.73 -1.35
N MET A 214 -16.27 -15.96 -0.98
CA MET A 214 -15.34 -17.09 -0.96
C MET A 214 -14.81 -17.46 -2.36
N ASP A 215 -15.62 -17.32 -3.42
CA ASP A 215 -15.20 -17.72 -4.76
C ASP A 215 -14.14 -16.77 -5.31
N LYS A 216 -14.27 -15.47 -5.01
CA LYS A 216 -13.23 -14.48 -5.34
C LYS A 216 -11.96 -14.71 -4.52
N ALA A 217 -12.11 -15.02 -3.23
CA ALA A 217 -10.99 -15.30 -2.33
C ALA A 217 -10.14 -16.50 -2.81
N VAL A 218 -10.79 -17.60 -3.19
CA VAL A 218 -10.09 -18.79 -3.72
C VAL A 218 -9.41 -18.52 -5.07
N LYS A 219 -9.92 -17.57 -5.86
CA LYS A 219 -9.32 -17.16 -7.15
C LYS A 219 -8.26 -16.07 -7.00
N GLU A 220 -8.04 -15.56 -5.78
CA GLU A 220 -7.15 -14.44 -5.50
C GLU A 220 -7.55 -13.15 -6.26
N ASP A 221 -8.84 -12.99 -6.57
CA ASP A 221 -9.39 -11.85 -7.30
C ASP A 221 -10.01 -10.82 -6.35
N ALA A 222 -9.14 -10.09 -5.63
CA ALA A 222 -9.54 -9.15 -4.59
C ALA A 222 -10.29 -7.93 -5.14
N ASP A 223 -11.38 -7.51 -4.49
CA ASP A 223 -12.09 -6.28 -4.85
C ASP A 223 -11.36 -5.05 -4.30
N TYR A 224 -10.83 -5.17 -3.08
CA TYR A 224 -10.07 -4.14 -2.38
C TYR A 224 -8.71 -4.69 -1.99
N VAL A 225 -7.69 -3.85 -2.09
CA VAL A 225 -6.38 -4.09 -1.48
C VAL A 225 -6.09 -2.81 -0.73
N VAL A 226 -5.89 -2.88 0.58
CA VAL A 226 -5.85 -1.68 1.43
C VAL A 226 -4.75 -1.78 2.46
N PHE A 227 -4.26 -0.62 2.89
CA PHE A 227 -3.53 -0.52 4.15
C PHE A 227 -4.51 -0.27 5.29
N ASN A 228 -4.26 -0.85 6.46
CA ASN A 228 -5.01 -0.59 7.69
C ASN A 228 -6.55 -0.69 7.53
N GLY A 229 -6.98 -1.76 6.87
CA GLY A 229 -8.36 -2.24 6.90
C GLY A 229 -9.36 -1.54 5.99
N LYS A 230 -9.07 -0.32 5.51
CA LYS A 230 -10.00 0.42 4.63
C LYS A 230 -9.28 1.34 3.65
N VAL A 231 -9.96 1.67 2.55
CA VAL A 231 -9.51 2.67 1.58
C VAL A 231 -9.37 4.02 2.30
N GLY A 232 -8.21 4.66 2.13
CA GLY A 232 -7.94 5.97 2.74
C GLY A 232 -7.71 5.97 4.25
N SER A 233 -7.44 4.81 4.85
CA SER A 233 -7.14 4.67 6.29
C SER A 233 -5.97 5.55 6.75
N ILE A 234 -4.97 5.77 5.89
CA ILE A 234 -3.78 6.57 6.14
C ILE A 234 -3.53 7.60 5.03
N THR A 235 -4.60 8.20 4.50
CA THR A 235 -4.54 9.29 3.52
C THR A 235 -5.26 10.54 4.04
N GLY A 236 -5.13 11.67 3.33
CA GLY A 236 -5.84 12.89 3.68
C GLY A 236 -5.49 13.36 5.11
N ASP A 237 -6.49 13.58 5.95
CA ASP A 237 -6.30 14.01 7.33
C ASP A 237 -5.73 12.90 8.25
N ASN A 238 -5.82 11.64 7.83
CA ASN A 238 -5.28 10.48 8.55
C ASN A 238 -3.86 10.11 8.11
N SER A 239 -3.22 10.96 7.29
CA SER A 239 -1.87 10.70 6.80
C SER A 239 -0.87 10.55 7.96
N LEU A 240 0.13 9.70 7.75
CA LEU A 240 1.31 9.66 8.62
C LEU A 240 2.04 11.01 8.54
N THR A 241 2.79 11.39 9.57
CA THR A 241 3.45 12.71 9.62
C THR A 241 4.91 12.61 10.02
N ALA A 242 5.76 13.44 9.43
CA ALA A 242 7.13 13.61 9.88
C ALA A 242 7.59 15.05 9.59
N LYS A 243 8.79 15.40 10.06
CA LYS A 243 9.44 16.67 9.74
C LYS A 243 10.73 16.45 8.98
N VAL A 244 11.06 17.37 8.08
CA VAL A 244 12.34 17.33 7.36
C VAL A 244 13.50 17.17 8.36
N GLY A 245 14.35 16.18 8.11
CA GLY A 245 15.46 15.80 8.97
C GLY A 245 15.17 14.63 9.91
N GLU A 246 13.90 14.32 10.18
CA GLU A 246 13.50 13.17 10.99
C GLU A 246 13.74 11.85 10.24
N THR A 247 13.95 10.79 11.01
CA THR A 247 14.03 9.41 10.58
C THR A 247 12.70 8.71 10.84
N VAL A 248 12.24 7.90 9.89
CA VAL A 248 10.97 7.18 9.94
C VAL A 248 11.22 5.69 9.84
N ARG A 249 10.62 4.91 10.75
CA ARG A 249 10.55 3.46 10.70
C ARG A 249 9.10 3.02 10.49
N ILE A 250 8.85 2.20 9.48
CA ILE A 250 7.55 1.59 9.24
C ILE A 250 7.67 0.09 9.48
N TYR A 251 6.87 -0.42 10.43
CA TYR A 251 6.62 -1.84 10.63
C TYR A 251 5.52 -2.25 9.65
N MET A 252 5.95 -2.82 8.52
CA MET A 252 5.08 -3.14 7.40
C MET A 252 4.71 -4.62 7.41
N GLY A 253 3.45 -4.94 7.67
CA GLY A 253 2.92 -6.29 7.56
C GLY A 253 2.19 -6.52 6.24
N ASN A 254 2.09 -7.78 5.83
CA ASN A 254 1.17 -8.19 4.77
C ASN A 254 0.32 -9.37 5.28
N GLY A 255 -0.89 -9.07 5.75
CA GLY A 255 -1.81 -10.09 6.24
C GLY A 255 -2.38 -10.96 5.12
N GLY A 256 -2.31 -10.50 3.87
CA GLY A 256 -2.91 -11.19 2.74
C GLY A 256 -4.46 -11.13 2.81
N PRO A 257 -5.16 -12.25 2.57
CA PRO A 257 -4.67 -13.62 2.70
C PRO A 257 -3.78 -14.12 1.57
N ASN A 258 -3.85 -13.54 0.36
CA ASN A 258 -3.25 -14.17 -0.82
C ASN A 258 -2.12 -13.35 -1.44
N LEU A 259 -2.26 -12.03 -1.51
CA LEU A 259 -1.40 -11.23 -2.38
C LEU A 259 -0.04 -10.94 -1.75
N VAL A 260 1.02 -11.00 -2.57
CA VAL A 260 2.36 -10.47 -2.23
C VAL A 260 2.38 -8.98 -2.54
N SER A 261 2.87 -8.14 -1.60
CA SER A 261 2.99 -6.69 -1.82
C SER A 261 4.30 -6.35 -2.53
N SER A 262 4.22 -5.56 -3.60
CA SER A 262 5.38 -4.85 -4.17
C SER A 262 5.54 -3.50 -3.46
N PHE A 263 5.88 -3.54 -2.18
CA PHE A 263 5.82 -2.39 -1.28
C PHE A 263 6.83 -1.30 -1.67
N HIS A 264 6.33 -0.06 -1.82
CA HIS A 264 7.10 1.08 -2.32
C HIS A 264 6.62 2.39 -1.67
N VAL A 265 7.54 3.35 -1.53
CA VAL A 265 7.21 4.75 -1.19
C VAL A 265 7.64 5.67 -2.32
N ILE A 266 6.66 6.24 -3.02
CA ILE A 266 6.88 7.15 -4.14
C ILE A 266 7.56 8.41 -3.62
N GLY A 267 8.72 8.73 -4.22
CA GLY A 267 9.52 9.90 -3.89
C GLY A 267 10.56 9.69 -2.80
N GLU A 268 10.66 8.48 -2.22
CA GLU A 268 11.66 8.12 -1.20
C GLU A 268 12.43 6.85 -1.57
N ILE A 269 13.53 6.60 -0.84
CA ILE A 269 14.32 5.38 -0.92
C ILE A 269 14.48 4.82 0.49
N PHE A 270 14.25 3.52 0.67
CA PHE A 270 14.53 2.87 1.95
C PHE A 270 16.03 2.81 2.20
N ASP A 271 16.50 3.51 3.23
CA ASP A 271 17.88 3.44 3.72
C ASP A 271 18.18 2.03 4.21
N LYS A 272 17.21 1.40 4.89
CA LYS A 272 17.28 0.01 5.33
C LYS A 272 15.96 -0.71 5.12
N VAL A 273 16.06 -1.97 4.71
CA VAL A 273 14.97 -2.94 4.71
C VAL A 273 15.45 -4.17 5.45
N HIS A 274 14.83 -4.46 6.60
CA HIS A 274 14.94 -5.75 7.25
C HIS A 274 14.10 -6.74 6.46
N ILE A 275 14.78 -7.54 5.62
CA ILE A 275 14.13 -8.44 4.67
C ILE A 275 13.29 -9.46 5.45
N GLU A 276 12.03 -9.59 5.09
CA GLU A 276 11.06 -10.51 5.71
C GLU A 276 10.93 -10.35 7.24
N GLY A 277 11.31 -9.18 7.78
CA GLY A 277 11.26 -8.90 9.22
C GLY A 277 12.40 -9.52 10.04
N GLY A 278 13.39 -10.14 9.38
CA GLY A 278 14.55 -10.78 10.01
C GLY A 278 15.77 -9.87 10.18
N ASP A 279 16.92 -10.48 10.48
CA ASP A 279 18.19 -9.78 10.75
C ASP A 279 18.92 -9.30 9.48
N MET A 280 18.59 -9.87 8.31
CA MET A 280 19.23 -9.45 7.05
C MET A 280 18.75 -8.07 6.63
N ILE A 281 19.68 -7.12 6.56
CA ILE A 281 19.41 -5.73 6.16
C ILE A 281 19.90 -5.50 4.72
N ASN A 282 18.96 -5.19 3.83
CA ASN A 282 19.25 -4.58 2.53
C ASN A 282 19.24 -3.06 2.64
N LYS A 283 19.98 -2.35 1.78
CA LYS A 283 20.13 -0.89 1.83
C LYS A 283 19.89 -0.25 0.49
N ASN A 284 19.40 0.99 0.50
CA ASN A 284 19.17 1.81 -0.69
C ASN A 284 18.22 1.14 -1.69
N VAL A 285 17.10 0.64 -1.18
CA VAL A 285 16.08 -0.10 -1.94
C VAL A 285 14.84 0.77 -2.11
N GLN A 286 14.34 0.94 -3.33
CA GLN A 286 13.09 1.67 -3.57
C GLN A 286 11.83 0.82 -3.35
N THR A 287 11.90 -0.48 -3.65
CA THR A 287 10.75 -1.39 -3.64
C THR A 287 11.19 -2.73 -3.08
N THR A 288 10.41 -3.27 -2.16
CA THR A 288 10.67 -4.60 -1.56
C THR A 288 9.43 -5.47 -1.68
N LEU A 289 9.64 -6.77 -1.93
CA LEU A 289 8.55 -7.74 -1.89
C LEU A 289 8.27 -8.11 -0.44
N ILE A 290 6.99 -8.15 -0.06
CA ILE A 290 6.53 -8.62 1.25
C ILE A 290 5.56 -9.80 1.02
N PRO A 291 5.96 -11.04 1.36
CA PRO A 291 5.13 -12.22 1.17
C PRO A 291 3.76 -12.11 1.85
N ALA A 292 2.76 -12.87 1.38
CA ALA A 292 1.52 -13.04 2.14
C ALA A 292 1.82 -13.74 3.47
N GLY A 293 1.33 -13.21 4.59
CA GLY A 293 1.71 -13.63 5.93
C GLY A 293 3.13 -13.18 6.36
N GLY A 294 3.79 -12.37 5.54
CA GLY A 294 5.13 -11.83 5.81
C GLY A 294 5.10 -10.42 6.40
N SER A 295 6.29 -9.93 6.77
CA SER A 295 6.49 -8.56 7.25
C SER A 295 7.82 -7.99 6.76
N ALA A 296 8.06 -6.70 6.96
CA ALA A 296 9.35 -6.05 6.82
C ALA A 296 9.43 -4.84 7.77
N ILE A 297 10.65 -4.48 8.18
CA ILE A 297 10.92 -3.20 8.82
C ILE A 297 11.66 -2.33 7.80
N VAL A 298 11.09 -1.19 7.44
CA VAL A 298 11.77 -0.21 6.57
C VAL A 298 12.14 1.04 7.34
N GLU A 299 13.31 1.59 7.05
CA GLU A 299 13.81 2.84 7.64
C GLU A 299 14.25 3.78 6.53
N PHE A 300 13.95 5.07 6.67
CA PHE A 300 14.44 6.13 5.79
C PHE A 300 14.41 7.48 6.50
N LYS A 301 15.28 8.39 6.07
CA LYS A 301 15.26 9.78 6.50
C LYS A 301 14.50 10.64 5.48
N VAL A 302 13.68 11.57 5.96
CA VAL A 302 12.95 12.49 5.08
C VAL A 302 13.71 13.80 4.90
N ASP A 303 14.19 14.08 3.69
CA ASP A 303 15.13 15.19 3.42
C ASP A 303 14.47 16.43 2.77
N VAL A 304 13.25 16.30 2.28
CA VAL A 304 12.48 17.39 1.66
C VAL A 304 11.01 17.35 2.11
N PRO A 305 10.31 18.50 2.19
CA PRO A 305 8.89 18.52 2.53
C PRO A 305 8.03 18.05 1.36
N GLY A 306 6.85 17.51 1.66
CA GLY A 306 5.91 17.03 0.65
C GLY A 306 5.05 15.87 1.16
N THR A 307 4.27 15.29 0.25
CA THR A 307 3.49 14.07 0.53
C THR A 307 4.12 12.90 -0.22
N PHE A 308 4.64 11.94 0.53
CA PHE A 308 5.21 10.71 -0.01
C PHE A 308 4.15 9.61 0.00
N ILE A 309 4.00 8.89 -1.11
CA ILE A 309 2.88 7.97 -1.32
C ILE A 309 3.32 6.54 -1.09
N ILE A 310 2.71 5.88 -0.10
CA ILE A 310 2.96 4.47 0.22
C ILE A 310 2.04 3.61 -0.64
N VAL A 311 2.57 2.61 -1.35
CA VAL A 311 1.80 1.80 -2.32
C VAL A 311 2.20 0.33 -2.35
N ASP A 312 1.28 -0.50 -2.84
CA ASP A 312 1.62 -1.73 -3.56
C ASP A 312 1.82 -1.40 -5.04
N HIS A 313 3.05 -1.57 -5.54
CA HIS A 313 3.42 -1.21 -6.90
C HIS A 313 2.92 -2.21 -7.98
N SER A 314 2.16 -3.24 -7.60
CA SER A 314 1.24 -3.91 -8.52
C SER A 314 0.09 -2.95 -8.83
N ILE A 315 0.35 -1.98 -9.72
CA ILE A 315 -0.14 -0.60 -9.61
C ILE A 315 -1.67 -0.40 -9.57
N PHE A 316 -2.44 -1.30 -10.20
CA PHE A 316 -3.91 -1.28 -10.13
C PHE A 316 -4.43 -1.51 -8.70
N ARG A 317 -3.65 -2.18 -7.83
CA ARG A 317 -3.98 -2.33 -6.42
C ARG A 317 -3.95 -0.98 -5.70
N ALA A 318 -2.95 -0.15 -5.98
CA ALA A 318 -2.82 1.16 -5.36
C ALA A 318 -3.93 2.13 -5.79
N PHE A 319 -4.02 2.41 -7.10
CA PHE A 319 -4.89 3.49 -7.58
C PHE A 319 -6.33 3.06 -7.79
N ASN A 320 -6.61 1.78 -8.07
CA ASN A 320 -7.98 1.32 -8.35
C ASN A 320 -8.60 0.52 -7.21
N LYS A 321 -7.80 -0.20 -6.41
CA LYS A 321 -8.30 -1.05 -5.30
C LYS A 321 -8.04 -0.50 -3.89
N GLY A 322 -7.30 0.61 -3.76
CA GLY A 322 -7.18 1.36 -2.51
C GLY A 322 -5.88 1.16 -1.71
N ALA A 323 -4.86 0.51 -2.27
CA ALA A 323 -3.60 0.22 -1.58
C ALA A 323 -2.67 1.45 -1.63
N ILE A 324 -3.16 2.56 -1.09
CA ILE A 324 -2.51 3.86 -1.12
C ILE A 324 -2.52 4.48 0.28
N GLY A 325 -1.37 4.96 0.71
CA GLY A 325 -1.17 5.69 1.95
C GLY A 325 -0.34 6.94 1.74
N MET A 326 -0.33 7.84 2.72
CA MET A 326 0.37 9.11 2.64
C MET A 326 1.24 9.33 3.89
N LEU A 327 2.47 9.77 3.67
CA LEU A 327 3.36 10.36 4.67
C LEU A 327 3.55 11.83 4.34
N LYS A 328 2.97 12.71 5.14
CA LYS A 328 3.10 14.17 5.02
C LYS A 328 4.31 14.64 5.80
N VAL A 329 5.27 15.25 5.10
CA VAL A 329 6.49 15.77 5.68
C VAL A 329 6.48 17.29 5.64
N GLU A 330 6.60 17.90 6.81
CA GLU A 330 6.65 19.35 6.98
C GLU A 330 8.08 19.84 7.20
N GLY A 331 8.43 20.98 6.62
CA GLY A 331 9.74 21.59 6.83
C GLY A 331 10.17 22.51 5.70
N PRO A 332 11.40 23.05 5.77
CA PRO A 332 11.92 23.95 4.75
C PRO A 332 12.22 23.20 3.45
N GLU A 333 11.90 23.82 2.31
CA GLU A 333 12.32 23.32 1.00
C GLU A 333 13.84 23.27 0.88
N ASN A 334 14.34 22.26 0.16
CA ASN A 334 15.74 22.18 -0.24
C ASN A 334 15.88 21.99 -1.75
N LYS A 335 15.97 23.10 -2.49
CA LYS A 335 16.07 23.11 -3.96
C LYS A 335 17.34 22.48 -4.52
N LYS A 336 18.34 22.20 -3.67
CA LYS A 336 19.52 21.42 -4.08
C LYS A 336 19.21 19.92 -4.17
N ILE A 337 18.22 19.44 -3.42
CA ILE A 337 17.76 18.05 -3.44
C ILE A 337 16.60 17.90 -4.43
N TYR A 338 15.55 18.72 -4.29
CA TYR A 338 14.39 18.68 -5.17
C TYR A 338 13.85 20.09 -5.43
N SER A 339 13.79 20.50 -6.69
CA SER A 339 13.35 21.83 -7.12
C SER A 339 12.01 21.81 -7.86
N GLY A 340 11.32 20.67 -7.88
CA GLY A 340 10.07 20.50 -8.62
C GLY A 340 8.93 21.34 -8.06
N THR A 341 7.99 21.73 -8.92
CA THR A 341 6.75 22.37 -8.51
C THR A 341 5.79 21.32 -7.97
N THR A 342 5.26 21.54 -6.76
CA THR A 342 4.22 20.69 -6.19
C THR A 342 2.87 21.05 -6.81
N GLN A 343 2.16 20.05 -7.33
CA GLN A 343 0.79 20.20 -7.81
C GLN A 343 -0.10 19.25 -7.02
N GLU A 344 -1.12 19.80 -6.37
CA GLU A 344 -2.11 19.01 -5.65
C GLU A 344 -2.97 18.19 -6.62
N GLY A 345 -3.39 16.99 -6.19
CA GLY A 345 -4.29 16.12 -6.95
C GLY A 345 -3.62 15.11 -7.87
N ILE A 346 -2.30 15.18 -8.07
CA ILE A 346 -1.54 14.11 -8.73
C ILE A 346 -1.37 12.96 -7.71
N TYR A 347 -1.71 11.72 -8.10
CA TYR A 347 -1.72 10.50 -7.26
C TYR A 347 -2.91 10.31 -6.29
N LEU A 348 -4.06 10.91 -6.59
CA LEU A 348 -5.29 10.53 -5.88
C LEU A 348 -5.76 9.13 -6.29
N ALA A 349 -6.50 8.46 -5.39
CA ALA A 349 -7.15 7.20 -5.72
C ALA A 349 -8.15 7.39 -6.88
N GLU A 350 -8.08 6.52 -7.88
CA GLU A 350 -8.95 6.51 -9.06
C GLU A 350 -10.21 5.67 -8.82
N GLY A 351 -10.15 4.74 -7.87
CA GLY A 351 -11.21 3.80 -7.53
C GLY A 351 -11.42 2.69 -8.58
N GLY A 352 -12.38 1.81 -8.32
CA GLY A 352 -12.64 0.62 -9.14
C GLY A 352 -13.45 0.88 -10.41
N THR A 353 -13.61 2.13 -10.82
CA THR A 353 -14.32 2.45 -12.06
C THR A 353 -13.47 1.98 -13.24
N ILE A 354 -13.97 1.03 -14.01
CA ILE A 354 -13.29 0.57 -15.23
C ILE A 354 -13.35 1.69 -16.26
N GLN A 355 -12.25 2.41 -16.38
CA GLN A 355 -11.98 3.27 -17.52
C GLN A 355 -11.69 2.35 -18.70
N ASN A 356 -12.68 2.16 -19.55
CA ASN A 356 -12.40 1.53 -20.84
C ASN A 356 -11.65 2.55 -21.66
N MET A 357 -10.65 2.11 -22.43
CA MET A 357 -10.39 2.70 -23.74
C MET A 357 -11.61 2.30 -24.57
N PRO A 358 -12.59 3.18 -24.81
CA PRO A 358 -13.99 2.76 -25.03
C PRO A 358 -14.43 1.96 -26.27
N LYS A 359 -14.10 0.67 -26.31
CA LYS A 359 -14.24 -0.34 -27.39
C LYS A 359 -15.09 -0.01 -28.64
N VAL A 360 -14.52 -0.35 -29.81
CA VAL A 360 -15.17 -0.39 -31.14
C VAL A 360 -16.38 -1.33 -31.15
N LYS A 361 -17.58 -0.80 -31.50
CA LYS A 361 -18.90 -1.44 -31.84
C LYS A 361 -19.47 -2.40 -30.78
N ASN A 362 -20.76 -2.47 -30.45
CA ASN A 362 -22.03 -1.82 -30.81
C ASN A 362 -23.00 -2.31 -29.73
N GLU A 363 -23.80 -1.45 -29.11
CA GLU A 363 -25.24 -1.68 -28.86
C GLU A 363 -25.86 -0.45 -28.20
N ALA A 364 -26.82 0.15 -28.90
CA ALA A 364 -27.48 1.36 -28.49
C ALA A 364 -28.50 1.07 -27.37
N LYS A 365 -28.27 1.62 -26.18
CA LYS A 365 -29.37 1.89 -25.24
C LYS A 365 -29.88 3.30 -25.53
N ASN A 366 -31.18 3.40 -25.81
CA ASN A 366 -31.87 4.66 -26.01
C ASN A 366 -31.77 5.51 -24.74
N VAL A 367 -31.05 6.64 -24.82
CA VAL A 367 -31.04 7.68 -23.79
C VAL A 367 -31.74 8.91 -24.38
N PHE A 368 -32.65 9.50 -23.60
CA PHE A 368 -33.38 10.71 -23.96
C PHE A 368 -32.43 11.88 -24.22
N ALA A 369 -32.76 12.75 -25.18
CA ALA A 369 -31.92 13.89 -25.55
C ALA A 369 -31.75 14.88 -24.38
N LYS A 370 -30.50 15.08 -23.92
CA LYS A 370 -30.12 16.08 -22.91
C LYS A 370 -30.39 17.52 -23.39
N THR A 371 -30.75 18.40 -22.45
CA THR A 371 -30.77 19.85 -22.70
C THR A 371 -29.36 20.41 -22.91
N LEU A 372 -29.22 21.58 -23.55
CA LEU A 372 -27.90 22.19 -23.78
C LEU A 372 -27.09 22.42 -22.48
N PRO A 373 -27.66 22.95 -21.37
CA PRO A 373 -26.90 23.08 -20.12
C PRO A 373 -26.40 21.74 -19.57
N GLN A 374 -27.20 20.68 -19.66
CA GLN A 374 -26.80 19.33 -19.26
C GLN A 374 -25.70 18.77 -20.17
N GLN A 375 -25.80 19.03 -21.47
CA GLN A 375 -24.80 18.65 -22.47
C GLN A 375 -23.45 19.33 -22.20
N LEU A 376 -23.45 20.64 -21.91
CA LEU A 376 -22.25 21.40 -21.58
C LEU A 376 -21.62 20.96 -20.26
N LYS A 377 -22.43 20.72 -19.22
CA LYS A 377 -21.95 20.22 -17.93
C LYS A 377 -21.27 18.84 -18.08
N ALA A 378 -21.96 17.89 -18.72
CA ALA A 378 -21.41 16.56 -18.96
C ALA A 378 -20.17 16.59 -19.86
N GLY A 379 -20.16 17.45 -20.89
CA GLY A 379 -19.01 17.64 -21.76
C GLY A 379 -17.79 18.21 -21.04
N LYS A 380 -17.99 19.14 -20.10
CA LYS A 380 -16.91 19.70 -19.26
C LYS A 380 -16.30 18.65 -18.33
N GLU A 381 -17.15 17.87 -17.67
CA GLU A 381 -16.72 16.79 -16.77
C GLU A 381 -15.88 15.76 -17.53
N LEU A 382 -16.34 15.32 -18.71
CA LEU A 382 -15.60 14.36 -19.52
C LEU A 382 -14.30 14.95 -20.10
N PHE A 383 -14.33 16.21 -20.55
CA PHE A 383 -13.12 16.89 -21.01
C PHE A 383 -12.03 16.90 -19.93
N GLY A 384 -12.41 17.18 -18.67
CA GLY A 384 -11.49 17.21 -17.53
C GLY A 384 -10.83 15.86 -17.23
N GLY A 385 -11.52 14.75 -17.47
CA GLY A 385 -10.99 13.40 -17.25
C GLY A 385 -10.22 12.82 -18.45
N THR A 386 -10.61 13.16 -19.68
CA THR A 386 -10.12 12.45 -20.89
C THR A 386 -9.23 13.31 -21.78
N CYS A 387 -9.57 14.58 -21.97
CA CYS A 387 -8.92 15.43 -22.98
C CYS A 387 -7.88 16.38 -22.39
N PHE A 388 -8.05 16.73 -21.11
CA PHE A 388 -7.25 17.71 -20.37
C PHE A 388 -5.75 17.39 -20.37
N ALA A 389 -5.36 16.12 -20.25
CA ALA A 389 -3.95 15.72 -20.12
C ALA A 389 -3.07 16.28 -21.25
N CYS A 390 -3.60 16.34 -22.48
CA CYS A 390 -2.88 16.86 -23.65
C CYS A 390 -3.32 18.28 -24.02
N HIS A 391 -4.62 18.57 -23.98
CA HIS A 391 -5.16 19.86 -24.45
C HIS A 391 -5.25 20.94 -23.37
N GLN A 392 -4.98 20.60 -22.12
CA GLN A 392 -4.93 21.49 -20.96
C GLN A 392 -6.31 22.10 -20.60
N SER A 393 -6.41 22.74 -19.44
CA SER A 393 -7.69 23.12 -18.80
C SER A 393 -8.44 24.22 -19.55
N GLU A 394 -7.73 25.05 -20.30
CA GLU A 394 -8.29 26.13 -21.12
C GLU A 394 -8.23 25.80 -22.61
N GLY A 395 -8.00 24.53 -22.98
CA GLY A 395 -7.88 24.12 -24.37
C GLY A 395 -6.65 24.70 -25.08
N GLN A 396 -5.66 25.21 -24.35
CA GLN A 396 -4.49 25.89 -24.92
C GLN A 396 -3.45 24.92 -25.52
N GLY A 397 -3.53 23.63 -25.19
CA GLY A 397 -2.52 22.64 -25.58
C GLY A 397 -1.13 22.95 -25.04
N ILE A 398 -0.11 22.36 -25.66
CA ILE A 398 1.31 22.62 -25.35
C ILE A 398 1.97 23.11 -26.64
N PRO A 399 2.54 24.33 -26.69
CA PRO A 399 3.17 24.86 -27.89
C PRO A 399 4.10 23.85 -28.57
N SER A 400 3.91 23.66 -29.88
CA SER A 400 4.69 22.74 -30.72
C SER A 400 4.52 21.23 -30.45
N VAL A 401 3.76 20.84 -29.42
CA VAL A 401 3.57 19.41 -29.04
C VAL A 401 2.11 18.99 -29.20
N PHE A 402 1.18 19.72 -28.58
CA PHE A 402 -0.26 19.47 -28.64
C PHE A 402 -1.01 20.70 -29.15
N PRO A 403 -1.83 20.57 -30.21
CA PRO A 403 -2.52 21.71 -30.80
C PRO A 403 -3.57 22.29 -29.85
N PRO A 404 -3.81 23.62 -29.91
CA PRO A 404 -4.87 24.25 -29.13
C PRO A 404 -6.25 23.87 -29.69
N LEU A 405 -7.20 23.67 -28.78
CA LEU A 405 -8.64 23.63 -29.06
C LEU A 405 -9.29 25.02 -28.88
N ALA A 406 -8.68 25.89 -28.08
CA ALA A 406 -9.11 27.27 -27.89
C ALA A 406 -8.94 28.08 -29.19
N LYS A 407 -10.02 28.76 -29.63
CA LYS A 407 -10.07 29.54 -30.89
C LYS A 407 -9.44 28.80 -32.07
N SER A 408 -9.67 27.49 -32.19
CA SER A 408 -8.96 26.64 -33.13
C SER A 408 -9.56 26.75 -34.54
N ASP A 409 -8.81 27.30 -35.50
CA ASP A 409 -9.23 27.38 -36.91
C ASP A 409 -9.55 25.99 -37.49
N TYR A 410 -8.72 25.00 -37.17
CA TYR A 410 -8.82 23.63 -37.59
C TYR A 410 -10.09 22.96 -37.04
N LEU A 411 -10.40 23.17 -35.76
CA LEU A 411 -11.63 22.68 -35.15
C LEU A 411 -12.87 23.35 -35.73
N ASN A 412 -12.85 24.68 -35.87
CA ASN A 412 -14.02 25.47 -36.29
C ASN A 412 -14.34 25.35 -37.79
N ALA A 413 -13.37 24.93 -38.61
CA ALA A 413 -13.56 24.78 -40.05
C ALA A 413 -14.37 23.53 -40.44
N ASP A 414 -14.23 22.43 -39.69
CA ASP A 414 -14.91 21.17 -40.02
C ASP A 414 -15.23 20.32 -38.76
N PRO A 415 -16.49 20.35 -38.29
CA PRO A 415 -16.93 19.54 -37.17
C PRO A 415 -16.88 18.03 -37.43
N LYS A 416 -16.97 17.57 -38.69
CA LYS A 416 -16.87 16.14 -39.00
C LYS A 416 -15.45 15.65 -38.77
N ARG A 417 -14.45 16.44 -39.18
CA ARG A 417 -13.03 16.17 -38.93
C ARG A 417 -12.72 16.12 -37.43
N ALA A 418 -13.35 16.95 -36.62
CA ALA A 418 -13.21 16.90 -35.17
C ALA A 418 -13.79 15.61 -34.57
N ILE A 419 -14.98 15.21 -35.04
CA ILE A 419 -15.60 13.93 -34.66
C ILE A 419 -14.70 12.75 -35.07
N ASP A 420 -14.13 12.77 -36.28
CA ASP A 420 -13.22 11.73 -36.76
C ASP A 420 -11.94 11.65 -35.94
N ALA A 421 -11.32 12.79 -35.58
CA ALA A 421 -10.12 12.80 -34.76
C ALA A 421 -10.36 12.15 -33.39
N VAL A 422 -11.54 12.34 -32.80
CA VAL A 422 -11.95 11.66 -31.57
C VAL A 422 -12.17 10.18 -31.84
N LEU A 423 -13.00 9.80 -32.82
CA LEU A 423 -13.36 8.40 -33.09
C LEU A 423 -12.17 7.52 -33.50
N HIS A 424 -11.28 8.05 -34.33
CA HIS A 424 -10.29 7.27 -35.08
C HIS A 424 -8.85 7.69 -34.77
N GLY A 425 -8.66 8.72 -33.96
CA GLY A 425 -7.36 9.34 -33.75
C GLY A 425 -6.98 10.27 -34.90
N LEU A 426 -5.85 10.95 -34.75
CA LEU A 426 -5.30 11.85 -35.75
C LEU A 426 -3.78 11.70 -35.76
N SER A 427 -3.21 11.51 -36.94
CA SER A 427 -1.76 11.44 -37.14
C SER A 427 -1.38 12.15 -38.43
N GLY A 428 -0.08 12.44 -38.58
CA GLY A 428 0.44 13.24 -39.68
C GLY A 428 0.47 14.73 -39.39
N GLU A 429 1.07 15.49 -40.31
CA GLU A 429 1.23 16.93 -40.15
C GLU A 429 -0.12 17.66 -40.30
N VAL A 430 -0.48 18.45 -39.30
CA VAL A 430 -1.63 19.36 -39.32
C VAL A 430 -1.20 20.78 -38.99
N LYS A 431 -1.98 21.75 -39.47
CA LYS A 431 -1.79 23.16 -39.17
C LYS A 431 -2.96 23.69 -38.37
N VAL A 432 -2.69 24.19 -37.17
CA VAL A 432 -3.68 24.76 -36.25
C VAL A 432 -3.21 26.15 -35.81
N ASN A 433 -4.05 27.16 -36.03
CA ASN A 433 -3.78 28.57 -35.74
C ASN A 433 -2.43 29.04 -36.29
N GLY A 434 -2.15 28.68 -37.54
CA GLY A 434 -0.89 29.05 -38.21
C GLY A 434 0.33 28.16 -37.88
N LYS A 435 0.27 27.32 -36.84
CA LYS A 435 1.38 26.49 -36.37
C LYS A 435 1.26 25.04 -36.85
N LYS A 436 2.39 24.41 -37.17
CA LYS A 436 2.45 23.00 -37.56
C LYS A 436 2.57 22.08 -36.34
N PHE A 437 1.89 20.95 -36.39
CA PHE A 437 1.95 19.87 -35.41
C PHE A 437 2.04 18.56 -36.16
N ASN A 438 2.89 17.63 -35.72
CA ASN A 438 3.03 16.31 -36.31
C ASN A 438 3.19 15.27 -35.20
N ASN A 439 2.12 15.09 -34.44
CA ASN A 439 2.05 14.17 -33.31
C ASN A 439 0.89 13.18 -33.55
N VAL A 440 0.77 12.19 -32.67
CA VAL A 440 -0.30 11.20 -32.73
C VAL A 440 -1.29 11.48 -31.61
N MET A 441 -2.53 11.78 -31.98
CA MET A 441 -3.68 11.71 -31.09
C MET A 441 -4.26 10.31 -31.21
N THR A 442 -4.23 9.55 -30.12
CA THR A 442 -4.84 8.21 -30.08
C THR A 442 -6.36 8.32 -30.18
N SER A 443 -6.99 7.29 -30.75
CA SER A 443 -8.45 7.24 -30.81
C SER A 443 -9.06 7.22 -29.43
N GLN A 444 -10.10 8.03 -29.28
CA GLN A 444 -11.04 7.99 -28.18
C GLN A 444 -12.34 7.39 -28.77
N ASN A 445 -12.55 6.11 -28.71
CA ASN A 445 -12.61 5.61 -27.40
C ASN A 445 -13.87 6.18 -26.68
N LEU A 446 -15.07 6.41 -27.23
CA LEU A 446 -16.17 7.10 -26.50
C LEU A 446 -17.53 6.75 -27.14
N THR A 447 -18.64 6.83 -26.40
CA THR A 447 -20.00 6.69 -26.97
C THR A 447 -20.40 7.90 -27.81
N ASP A 448 -21.41 7.75 -28.68
CA ASP A 448 -21.88 8.83 -29.56
C ASP A 448 -22.36 10.07 -28.77
N GLU A 449 -22.98 9.84 -27.60
CA GLU A 449 -23.46 10.91 -26.73
C GLU A 449 -22.31 11.62 -26.01
N GLU A 450 -21.31 10.88 -25.54
CA GLU A 450 -20.12 11.44 -24.88
C GLU A 450 -19.31 12.34 -25.81
N ILE A 451 -19.10 11.90 -27.06
CA ILE A 451 -18.41 12.72 -28.08
C ILE A 451 -19.24 13.97 -28.39
N ALA A 452 -20.56 13.82 -28.53
CA ALA A 452 -21.44 14.95 -28.78
C ALA A 452 -21.44 15.97 -27.64
N ASN A 453 -21.43 15.50 -26.38
CA ASN A 453 -21.37 16.37 -25.20
C ASN A 453 -20.03 17.10 -25.12
N THR A 454 -18.93 16.38 -25.27
CA THR A 454 -17.57 16.91 -25.15
C THR A 454 -17.26 17.92 -26.25
N LEU A 455 -17.53 17.58 -27.52
CA LEU A 455 -17.27 18.52 -28.61
C LEU A 455 -18.18 19.75 -28.53
N THR A 456 -19.44 19.60 -28.11
CA THR A 456 -20.32 20.76 -27.89
C THR A 456 -19.78 21.67 -26.79
N TYR A 457 -19.27 21.12 -25.69
CA TYR A 457 -18.59 21.90 -24.66
C TYR A 457 -17.36 22.64 -25.22
N VAL A 458 -16.51 21.96 -26.00
CA VAL A 458 -15.33 22.58 -26.62
C VAL A 458 -15.73 23.71 -27.59
N TYR A 459 -16.77 23.52 -28.40
CA TYR A 459 -17.26 24.54 -29.33
C TYR A 459 -17.92 25.73 -28.63
N ASP A 460 -18.56 25.53 -27.47
CA ASP A 460 -19.13 26.60 -26.65
C ASP A 460 -18.07 27.32 -25.79
N SER A 461 -16.89 26.72 -25.65
CA SER A 461 -15.79 27.24 -24.84
C SER A 461 -14.78 28.06 -25.66
N TRP A 462 -14.01 28.87 -24.95
CA TRP A 462 -12.76 29.48 -25.42
C TRP A 462 -12.84 30.23 -26.76
N GLY A 463 -13.99 30.85 -27.05
CA GLY A 463 -14.20 31.65 -28.25
C GLY A 463 -14.32 30.85 -29.55
N ASN A 464 -14.67 29.56 -29.47
CA ASN A 464 -15.03 28.75 -30.61
C ASN A 464 -16.43 29.11 -31.15
N ASN A 465 -16.79 28.54 -32.30
CA ASN A 465 -17.94 28.99 -33.10
C ASN A 465 -19.32 28.52 -32.61
N LYS A 466 -19.42 27.93 -31.40
CA LYS A 466 -20.66 27.42 -30.78
C LYS A 466 -21.38 26.34 -31.59
N THR A 467 -20.66 25.60 -32.44
CA THR A 467 -21.23 24.43 -33.14
C THR A 467 -21.80 23.43 -32.13
N ARG A 468 -23.04 22.99 -32.36
CA ARG A 468 -23.66 21.94 -31.55
C ARG A 468 -23.47 20.58 -32.22
N VAL A 469 -22.74 19.69 -31.55
CA VAL A 469 -22.57 18.30 -31.99
C VAL A 469 -23.67 17.45 -31.36
N THR A 470 -24.31 16.60 -32.17
CA THR A 470 -25.38 15.70 -31.71
C THR A 470 -24.94 14.24 -31.79
N ALA A 471 -25.51 13.38 -30.96
CA ALA A 471 -25.23 11.94 -31.01
C ALA A 471 -25.51 11.35 -32.41
N SER A 472 -26.53 11.85 -33.11
CA SER A 472 -26.83 11.46 -34.49
C SER A 472 -25.73 11.84 -35.49
N MET A 473 -25.09 13.02 -35.32
CA MET A 473 -23.94 13.40 -36.15
C MET A 473 -22.75 12.48 -35.92
N VAL A 474 -22.48 12.12 -34.66
CA VAL A 474 -21.40 11.20 -34.31
C VAL A 474 -21.68 9.79 -34.83
N LYS A 475 -22.91 9.30 -34.65
CA LYS A 475 -23.35 8.01 -35.17
C LYS A 475 -23.20 7.93 -36.69
N ALA A 476 -23.61 8.98 -37.41
CA ALA A 476 -23.44 9.05 -38.86
C ALA A 476 -21.96 8.98 -39.27
N GLN A 477 -21.09 9.68 -38.54
CA GLN A 477 -19.66 9.67 -38.81
C GLN A 477 -19.02 8.30 -38.50
N ARG A 478 -19.46 7.63 -37.43
CA ARG A 478 -19.00 6.28 -37.04
C ARG A 478 -19.34 5.20 -38.08
N VAL A 479 -20.42 5.37 -38.84
CA VAL A 479 -20.85 4.43 -39.89
C VAL A 479 -20.15 4.70 -41.24
N ASN A 480 -19.74 5.94 -41.50
CA ASN A 480 -19.12 6.35 -42.76
C ASN A 480 -17.62 6.04 -42.89
N ALA A 481 -16.98 5.47 -41.86
CA ALA A 481 -15.58 5.05 -41.89
C ALA A 481 -15.38 3.81 -42.78
N THR A 482 -15.22 4.05 -44.08
CA THR A 482 -14.59 3.09 -45.00
C THR A 482 -13.11 2.98 -44.61
N PRO A 483 -12.48 1.78 -44.56
CA PRO A 483 -11.05 1.70 -44.31
C PRO A 483 -10.32 2.49 -45.40
N GLN A 484 -9.61 3.55 -45.01
CA GLN A 484 -8.67 4.19 -45.91
C GLN A 484 -7.62 3.14 -46.28
N SER A 485 -7.71 2.63 -47.50
CA SER A 485 -6.65 1.87 -48.13
C SER A 485 -5.38 2.70 -48.10
N GLY A 486 -4.29 2.10 -47.60
CA GLY A 486 -2.96 2.68 -47.65
C GLY A 486 -2.66 3.14 -49.07
N GLY A 487 -2.52 4.46 -49.22
CA GLY A 487 -1.98 5.06 -50.42
C GLY A 487 -0.47 4.87 -50.40
N SER A 488 0.00 3.99 -51.27
CA SER A 488 1.37 4.00 -51.78
C SER A 488 1.71 5.39 -52.33
N HIS A 489 2.77 6.02 -51.80
CA HIS A 489 3.90 6.57 -52.56
C HIS A 489 5.00 7.05 -51.62
#